data_AF-A0A4U9WN87-F1
#
_entry.id   AF-A0A4U9WN87-F1
#
_cell.length_a   1.000
_cell.length_b   1.000
_cell.length_c   1.000
_cell.angle_alpha   90.00
_cell.angle_beta   90.00
_cell.angle_gamma   90.00
#
_symmetry.space_group_name_H-M   'P 1'
#
loop_
_entity.id
_entity.type
_entity.pdbx_description
1 polymer ?
#
loop_
_entity_poly.entity_id
_entity_poly.type
_entity_poly.pdbx_seq_one_letter_code
_entity_poly.pdbx_strand_id
1 'polypeptide(L)'
;MGSRTAFVTEDQNRARDFAAQGLSRGLERLRASGHQVQDESLDGLIRAFDVHLGTPEQVIASLQRDSALARVTDLAFQVHSIDPPHAYILRSIELIARDVAPALGWQRRNPATLAYSHHAEENV
;
A
#
# COMPACT_ATOMS: atom_id res chain seq x y z
N MET A 1 -9.45 7.12 -9.20
CA MET A 1 -8.43 6.12 -8.86
C MET A 1 -7.23 6.80 -8.22
N GLY A 2 -6.68 6.22 -7.14
CA GLY A 2 -5.41 6.61 -6.51
C GLY A 2 -4.41 5.45 -6.52
N SER A 3 -3.12 5.74 -6.43
CA SER A 3 -2.04 4.74 -6.34
C SER A 3 -1.12 5.05 -5.16
N ARG A 4 -0.76 4.03 -4.38
CA ARG A 4 0.13 4.16 -3.23
C ARG A 4 1.19 3.08 -3.20
N THR A 5 2.39 3.45 -2.78
CA THR A 5 3.40 2.46 -2.44
C THR A 5 3.08 1.90 -1.06
N ALA A 6 2.81 0.59 -0.97
CA ALA A 6 2.49 -0.07 0.29
C ALA A 6 3.24 -1.38 0.48
N PHE A 7 3.71 -1.62 1.70
CA PHE A 7 4.31 -2.89 2.10
C PHE A 7 3.92 -3.28 3.53
N VAL A 8 3.20 -4.39 3.66
CA VAL A 8 2.63 -4.83 4.93
C VAL A 8 3.30 -6.13 5.37
N THR A 9 3.71 -6.18 6.63
CA THR A 9 4.28 -7.37 7.27
C THR A 9 3.96 -7.35 8.76
N GLU A 10 3.96 -8.50 9.43
CA GLU A 10 3.71 -8.60 10.86
C GLU A 10 4.83 -8.01 11.73
N ASP A 11 6.00 -7.77 11.15
CA ASP A 11 7.17 -7.25 11.88
C ASP A 11 7.57 -5.87 11.35
N GLN A 12 7.33 -4.85 12.17
CA GLN A 12 7.71 -3.47 11.87
C GLN A 12 9.20 -3.31 11.54
N ASN A 13 10.09 -4.00 12.25
CA ASN A 13 11.53 -3.86 12.03
C ASN A 13 11.91 -4.45 10.68
N ARG A 14 11.37 -5.63 10.33
CA ARG A 14 11.54 -6.19 8.98
C ARG A 14 11.05 -5.25 7.89
N ALA A 15 9.91 -4.58 8.11
CA ALA A 15 9.38 -3.60 7.16
C ALA A 15 10.40 -2.46 6.91
N ARG A 16 10.96 -1.93 7.99
CA ARG A 16 11.94 -0.84 7.95
C ARG A 16 13.26 -1.27 7.33
N ASP A 17 13.73 -2.49 7.60
CA ASP A 17 14.94 -3.04 7.00
C ASP A 17 14.84 -3.11 5.47
N PHE A 18 13.73 -3.64 4.95
CA PHE A 18 13.49 -3.69 3.51
C PHE A 18 13.38 -2.29 2.91
N ALA A 19 12.66 -1.38 3.58
CA ALA A 19 12.53 0.00 3.12
C ALA A 19 13.90 0.72 3.08
N ALA A 20 14.75 0.54 4.09
CA ALA A 20 16.09 1.12 4.10
C ALA A 20 16.91 0.68 2.88
N GLN A 21 16.86 -0.61 2.54
CA GLN A 21 17.57 -1.13 1.38
C GLN A 21 17.00 -0.62 0.05
N GLY A 22 15.68 -0.66 -0.12
CA GLY A 22 14.99 -0.26 -1.35
C GLY A 22 15.06 1.24 -1.62
N LEU A 23 14.75 2.04 -0.61
CA LEU A 23 14.69 3.50 -0.73
C LEU A 23 16.06 4.14 -0.90
N SER A 24 17.11 3.54 -0.32
CA SER A 24 18.49 4.00 -0.57
C SER A 24 18.88 3.89 -2.05
N ARG A 25 18.50 2.80 -2.72
CA ARG A 25 18.68 2.67 -4.18
C ARG A 25 17.88 3.72 -4.96
N GLY A 26 16.67 4.05 -4.48
CA GLY A 26 15.85 5.13 -5.02
C GLY A 26 16.51 6.50 -4.88
N LEU A 27 17.08 6.79 -3.71
CA LEU A 27 17.81 8.02 -3.42
C LEU A 27 19.03 8.18 -4.33
N GLU A 28 19.81 7.11 -4.54
CA GLU A 28 20.94 7.14 -5.48
C GLU A 28 20.52 7.51 -6.90
N ARG A 29 19.43 6.91 -7.41
CA ARG A 29 18.87 7.27 -8.73
C ARG A 29 18.41 8.72 -8.78
N LEU A 30 17.78 9.20 -7.71
CA LEU A 30 17.30 10.58 -7.62
C LEU A 30 18.48 11.57 -7.63
N ARG A 31 19.54 11.30 -6.86
CA ARG A 31 20.78 12.09 -6.87
C ARG A 31 21.45 12.08 -8.25
N ALA A 32 21.52 10.93 -8.91
CA ALA A 32 22.07 10.82 -10.26
C ALA A 32 21.29 11.65 -11.29
N SER A 33 19.98 11.86 -11.05
CA SER A 33 19.13 12.74 -11.87
C SER A 33 19.18 14.23 -11.48
N GLY A 34 20.05 14.61 -10.54
CA GLY A 34 20.23 16.01 -10.09
C GLY A 34 19.22 16.50 -9.06
N HIS A 35 18.35 15.62 -8.55
CA HIS A 35 17.38 15.97 -7.51
C HIS A 35 17.98 15.76 -6.12
N GLN A 36 17.56 16.59 -5.16
CA GLN A 36 17.97 16.51 -3.75
C GLN A 36 16.77 16.23 -2.87
N VAL A 37 16.95 15.32 -1.89
CA VAL A 37 15.98 15.08 -0.82
C VAL A 37 16.44 15.87 0.40
N GLN A 38 15.52 16.62 1.02
CA GLN A 38 15.85 17.46 2.17
C GLN A 38 16.20 16.66 3.43
N ASP A 39 15.56 15.49 3.60
CA ASP A 39 15.78 14.57 4.70
C ASP A 39 16.06 13.16 4.15
N GLU A 40 17.32 12.76 4.25
CA GLU A 40 17.80 11.46 3.78
C GLU A 40 17.79 10.38 4.87
N SER A 41 17.23 10.67 6.05
CA SER A 41 16.92 9.62 7.03
C SER A 41 15.89 8.64 6.45
N LEU A 42 15.81 7.42 7.00
CA LEU A 42 14.81 6.45 6.56
C LEU A 42 13.39 7.04 6.61
N ASP A 43 13.03 7.74 7.68
CA ASP A 43 11.70 8.35 7.81
C ASP A 43 11.49 9.50 6.81
N GLY A 44 12.56 10.26 6.51
CA GLY A 44 12.58 11.25 5.44
C GLY A 44 12.29 10.63 4.08
N LEU A 45 12.97 9.53 3.75
CA LEU A 45 12.77 8.81 2.50
C LEU A 45 11.39 8.17 2.42
N ILE A 46 10.88 7.58 3.50
CA ILE A 46 9.52 7.03 3.57
C ILE A 46 8.49 8.12 3.20
N ARG A 47 8.65 9.34 3.72
CA ARG A 47 7.79 10.47 3.36
C ARG A 47 8.02 10.94 1.92
N ALA A 48 9.27 11.09 1.49
CA ALA A 48 9.61 11.61 0.17
C ALA A 48 9.13 10.70 -0.97
N PHE A 49 9.14 9.38 -0.74
CA PHE A 49 8.66 8.38 -1.70
C PHE A 49 7.21 7.95 -1.47
N ASP A 50 6.48 8.63 -0.56
CA ASP A 50 5.07 8.38 -0.24
C ASP A 50 4.78 6.89 0.04
N VAL A 51 5.56 6.31 0.96
CA VAL A 51 5.52 4.87 1.27
C VAL A 51 4.75 4.61 2.56
N HIS A 52 3.75 3.74 2.47
CA HIS A 52 3.02 3.22 3.62
C HIS A 52 3.55 1.82 3.99
N LEU A 53 4.25 1.68 5.10
CA LEU A 53 4.81 0.38 5.51
C LEU A 53 4.67 0.09 7.01
N GLY A 54 4.70 -1.19 7.35
CA GLY A 54 4.69 -1.68 8.73
C GLY A 54 3.69 -2.80 8.95
N THR A 55 3.19 -2.91 10.19
CA THR A 55 2.08 -3.81 10.53
C THR A 55 0.79 -3.37 9.85
N PRO A 56 -0.22 -4.26 9.71
CA PRO A 56 -1.52 -3.89 9.17
C PRO A 56 -2.10 -2.63 9.84
N GLU A 57 -2.03 -2.54 11.16
CA GLU A 57 -2.55 -1.42 11.94
C GLU A 57 -1.83 -0.11 11.61
N GLN A 58 -0.50 -0.18 11.45
CA GLN A 58 0.32 0.99 11.11
C GLN A 58 0.02 1.48 9.69
N VAL A 59 -0.12 0.56 8.74
CA VAL A 59 -0.44 0.88 7.35
C VAL A 59 -1.85 1.45 7.25
N ILE A 60 -2.83 0.86 7.93
CA ILE A 60 -4.21 1.39 8.00
C ILE A 60 -4.20 2.81 8.56
N ALA A 61 -3.55 3.02 9.71
CA ALA A 61 -3.50 4.34 10.34
C ALA A 61 -2.77 5.37 9.46
N SER A 62 -1.77 4.94 8.70
CA SER A 62 -1.06 5.80 7.75
C SER A 62 -1.96 6.19 6.56
N LEU A 63 -2.64 5.21 5.94
CA LEU A 63 -3.55 5.43 4.81
C LEU A 63 -4.77 6.27 5.22
N GLN A 64 -5.33 6.07 6.42
CA GLN A 64 -6.46 6.86 6.91
C GLN A 64 -6.11 8.35 7.13
N ARG A 65 -4.84 8.68 7.34
CA ARG A 65 -4.38 10.08 7.44
C ARG A 65 -4.15 10.72 6.08
N ASP A 66 -4.12 9.92 5.01
CA ASP A 66 -3.94 10.43 3.67
C ASP A 66 -5.25 11.00 3.12
N SER A 67 -5.37 12.32 3.24
CA SER A 67 -6.54 13.08 2.78
C SER A 67 -6.82 12.97 1.27
N ALA A 68 -5.84 12.59 0.45
CA ALA A 68 -6.07 12.40 -0.98
C ALA A 68 -6.91 11.15 -1.26
N LEU A 69 -6.89 10.15 -0.35
CA LEU A 69 -7.72 8.95 -0.48
C LEU A 69 -9.21 9.23 -0.27
N ALA A 70 -9.58 10.35 0.36
CA ALA A 70 -10.99 10.72 0.55
C ALA A 70 -11.75 11.01 -0.76
N ARG A 71 -11.04 11.17 -1.89
CA ARG A 71 -11.61 11.52 -3.19
C ARG A 71 -11.52 10.39 -4.22
N VAL A 72 -11.03 9.21 -3.85
CA VAL A 72 -10.84 8.10 -4.78
C VAL A 72 -11.81 6.96 -4.49
N THR A 73 -12.34 6.36 -5.55
CA THR A 73 -13.19 5.17 -5.51
C THR A 73 -12.39 3.88 -5.61
N ASP A 74 -11.19 3.95 -6.19
CA ASP A 74 -10.32 2.82 -6.48
C ASP A 74 -8.91 3.13 -5.98
N LEU A 75 -8.29 2.16 -5.32
CA LEU A 75 -6.94 2.26 -4.78
C LEU A 75 -6.08 1.11 -5.31
N ALA A 76 -4.98 1.46 -5.97
CA ALA A 76 -3.97 0.51 -6.42
C ALA A 76 -2.76 0.55 -5.46
N PHE A 77 -2.24 -0.64 -5.12
CA PHE A 77 -1.03 -0.77 -4.32
C PHE A 77 0.13 -1.26 -5.18
N GLN A 78 1.29 -0.63 -5.00
CA GLN A 78 2.55 -1.00 -5.63
C GLN A 78 3.64 -1.14 -4.55
N VAL A 79 4.68 -1.95 -4.80
CA VAL A 79 5.76 -2.20 -3.81
C VAL A 79 7.16 -1.86 -4.34
N HIS A 80 7.24 -1.37 -5.57
CA HIS A 80 8.48 -1.28 -6.35
C HIS A 80 9.54 -0.36 -5.73
N SER A 81 9.17 0.62 -4.90
CA SER A 81 10.13 1.50 -4.24
C SER A 81 10.89 0.80 -3.11
N ILE A 82 10.30 -0.25 -2.51
CA ILE A 82 10.94 -1.10 -1.49
C ILE A 82 11.59 -2.32 -2.14
N ASP A 83 10.88 -2.94 -3.08
CA ASP A 83 11.29 -4.17 -3.80
C ASP A 83 11.75 -5.30 -2.84
N PRO A 84 10.88 -5.74 -1.91
CA PRO A 84 11.21 -6.80 -0.96
C PRO A 84 11.21 -8.17 -1.67
N PRO A 85 11.81 -9.22 -1.07
CA PRO A 85 11.83 -10.54 -1.66
C PRO A 85 10.41 -11.07 -1.95
N HIS A 86 10.28 -11.87 -3.02
CA HIS A 86 8.97 -12.29 -3.55
C HIS A 86 8.02 -12.88 -2.50
N ALA A 87 8.51 -13.71 -1.58
CA ALA A 87 7.68 -14.29 -0.51
C ALA A 87 7.03 -13.21 0.39
N TYR A 88 7.75 -12.12 0.65
CA TYR A 88 7.21 -10.99 1.42
C TYR A 88 6.20 -10.18 0.61
N ILE A 89 6.36 -10.07 -0.70
CA ILE A 89 5.35 -9.44 -1.58
C ILE A 89 4.04 -10.22 -1.50
N LEU A 90 4.08 -11.54 -1.64
CA LEU A 90 2.88 -12.38 -1.55
C LEU A 90 2.23 -12.28 -0.17
N ARG A 91 3.03 -12.29 0.90
CA ARG A 91 2.52 -12.12 2.25
C ARG A 91 1.91 -10.74 2.46
N SER A 92 2.52 -9.69 1.92
CA SER A 92 1.97 -8.33 1.96
C SER A 92 0.63 -8.25 1.22
N ILE A 93 0.47 -8.92 0.07
CA ILE A 93 -0.81 -8.96 -0.67
C ILE A 93 -1.88 -9.64 0.18
N GLU A 94 -1.55 -10.74 0.85
CA GLU A 94 -2.47 -11.43 1.77
C GLU A 94 -2.92 -10.53 2.92
N LEU A 95 -1.97 -9.86 3.58
CA LEU A 95 -2.24 -8.92 4.68
C LEU A 95 -3.08 -7.72 4.22
N ILE A 96 -2.78 -7.19 3.03
CA ILE A 96 -3.58 -6.12 2.44
C ILE A 96 -5.01 -6.59 2.20
N ALA A 97 -5.20 -7.76 1.59
CA ALA A 97 -6.53 -8.27 1.27
C ALA A 97 -7.34 -8.65 2.51
N ARG A 98 -6.69 -9.20 3.54
CA ARG A 98 -7.35 -9.67 4.77
C ARG A 98 -7.63 -8.54 5.75
N ASP A 99 -6.67 -7.64 5.95
CA ASP A 99 -6.66 -6.74 7.10
C ASP A 99 -6.83 -5.27 6.65
N VAL A 100 -6.03 -4.81 5.67
CA VAL A 100 -6.01 -3.40 5.26
C VAL A 100 -7.23 -3.00 4.43
N ALA A 101 -7.54 -3.74 3.36
CA ALA A 101 -8.61 -3.38 2.44
C ALA A 101 -9.98 -3.33 3.14
N PRO A 102 -10.36 -4.30 4.00
CA PRO A 102 -11.61 -4.20 4.76
C PRO A 102 -11.66 -3.00 5.70
N ALA A 103 -10.55 -2.65 6.36
CA ALA A 103 -10.47 -1.48 7.24
C ALA A 103 -10.61 -0.14 6.47
N LEU A 104 -10.36 -0.14 5.16
CA LEU A 104 -10.63 0.99 4.26
C LEU A 104 -12.05 0.96 3.66
N GLY A 105 -12.90 0.04 4.12
CA GLY A 105 -14.29 -0.08 3.66
C GLY A 105 -14.45 -0.93 2.40
N TRP A 106 -13.40 -1.57 1.89
CA TRP A 106 -13.55 -2.53 0.79
C TRP A 106 -14.32 -3.75 1.27
N GLN A 107 -15.45 -4.01 0.61
CA GLN A 107 -16.26 -5.18 0.87
C GLN A 107 -16.04 -6.20 -0.24
N ARG A 108 -15.58 -7.39 0.14
CA ARG A 108 -15.51 -8.50 -0.81
C ARG A 108 -16.93 -8.83 -1.26
N ARG A 109 -17.25 -8.54 -2.51
CA ARG A 109 -18.52 -8.96 -3.09
C ARG A 109 -18.49 -10.47 -3.25
N ASN A 110 -19.38 -11.17 -2.54
CA ASN A 110 -19.53 -12.61 -2.71
C ASN A 110 -20.18 -12.86 -4.08
N PRO A 111 -19.56 -13.64 -4.98
CA PRO A 111 -20.14 -13.93 -6.29
C PRO A 111 -21.55 -14.57 -6.20
N ALA A 112 -21.88 -15.28 -5.12
CA ALA A 112 -23.23 -15.80 -4.90
C ALA A 112 -24.28 -14.70 -4.68
N THR A 113 -23.91 -13.56 -4.09
CA THR A 113 -24.82 -12.43 -3.87
C THR A 113 -25.06 -11.61 -5.14
N LEU A 114 -24.08 -11.60 -6.07
CA LEU A 114 -24.21 -10.96 -7.39
C LEU A 114 -25.19 -11.70 -8.32
N ALA A 115 -25.33 -13.02 -8.18
CA ALA A 115 -26.31 -13.80 -8.95
C ALA A 115 -27.75 -13.48 -8.52
N TYR A 116 -27.98 -13.14 -7.25
CA TYR A 116 -29.32 -12.87 -6.73
C TYR A 116 -29.86 -11.49 -7.15
N SER A 117 -29.00 -10.48 -7.30
CA SER A 117 -29.42 -9.15 -7.77
C SER A 117 -29.81 -9.14 -9.24
N HIS A 118 -29.18 -9.97 -10.08
CA HIS A 118 -29.48 -10.03 -11.51
C HIS A 118 -30.83 -10.69 -11.82
N HIS A 119 -31.26 -11.67 -11.01
CA HIS A 119 -32.56 -12.33 -11.17
C HIS A 119 -33.76 -11.52 -10.65
N ALA A 120 -33.53 -10.52 -9.80
CA ALA A 120 -34.58 -9.65 -9.29
C ALA A 120 -34.94 -8.51 -10.28
N GLU A 121 -34.00 -8.08 -11.12
CA GLU A 121 -34.21 -7.01 -12.10
C GLU A 121 -34.76 -7.50 -13.45
N GLU A 122 -34.75 -8.81 -13.71
CA GLU A 122 -35.24 -9.39 -14.98
C GLU A 122 -36.74 -9.74 -14.96
N ASN A 123 -37.45 -9.46 -13.86
CA ASN A 123 -38.88 -9.70 -13.67
C ASN A 123 -39.67 -8.39 -13.41
N VAL A 124 -39.50 -7.39 -14.29
CA VAL A 124 -40.38 -6.20 -14.36
C VAL A 124 -40.78 -5.93 -15.81
#